data_AF-A0A972U0K1-F1
#
_entry.id   AF-A0A972U0K1-F1
#
_cell.length_a   1.000
_cell.length_b   1.000
_cell.length_c   1.000
_cell.angle_alpha   90.00
_cell.angle_beta   90.00
_cell.angle_gamma   90.00
#
_symmetry.space_group_name_H-M   'P 1'
#
loop_
_entity.id
_entity.type
_entity.pdbx_description
1 polymer ?
#
loop_
_entity_poly.entity_id
_entity_poly.type
_entity_poly.pdbx_seq_one_letter_code
_entity_poly.pdbx_strand_id
1 'polypeptide(L)'
;MPITFYYAKVSIGAGLRRVATGFVVGAVLLGTAGMASAEDGVTQTDPQIDSKERFAVELLQRGGWPLTGSNVCAVVGWELAEGGHFIPGSSTFNPLNTSQSMPGDSVFNSHGVRNYPNWNTGLDATVKTMELGYYDYVRLALMQGDNAIGVLQAVGTSVWGTKFENPAVFLSNECMTWAEEFDQKSEAGRAEVARAKAAIVTSQQNLSIAQDEENRLNTRYQKIEGPILDAKQKLAVFARSLYMAGLEPTVLSDIEAIDSGDPVAYTILQSYTGYAASVDAREISDAVVLLETVGSSRQSASEKVAAAQAEIAKNELEQLSAEKDLARIESALPFGG
;
A
#
# COMPACT_ATOMS: atom_id res chain seq x y z
N MET A 1 -2.80 -38.65 60.95
CA MET A 1 -3.08 -39.86 60.14
C MET A 1 -2.50 -39.63 58.75
N PRO A 2 -1.52 -40.42 58.31
CA PRO A 2 -0.96 -40.36 56.96
C PRO A 2 -1.77 -41.27 56.01
N ILE A 3 -1.87 -40.88 54.74
CA ILE A 3 -2.28 -41.79 53.65
C ILE A 3 -1.11 -41.89 52.68
N THR A 4 -0.79 -43.14 52.37
CA THR A 4 0.40 -43.65 51.72
C THR A 4 0.06 -44.05 50.28
N PHE A 5 0.82 -43.46 49.33
CA PHE A 5 1.30 -43.94 48.02
C PHE A 5 0.31 -44.23 46.87
N TYR A 6 0.65 -43.73 45.67
CA TYR A 6 1.13 -44.54 44.54
C TYR A 6 1.95 -43.66 43.57
N TYR A 7 3.19 -44.06 43.28
CA TYR A 7 3.99 -43.54 42.18
C TYR A 7 3.53 -44.21 40.88
N ALA A 8 3.20 -43.43 39.86
CA ALA A 8 3.04 -43.91 38.49
C ALA A 8 4.23 -43.44 37.63
N LYS A 9 5.05 -44.41 37.19
CA LYS A 9 5.91 -44.28 36.01
C LYS A 9 5.01 -44.18 34.78
N VAL A 10 5.20 -43.18 33.92
CA VAL A 10 4.72 -43.23 32.54
C VAL A 10 5.84 -42.77 31.60
N SER A 11 6.10 -43.62 30.62
CA SER A 11 7.14 -43.56 29.59
C SER A 11 7.12 -42.26 28.79
N ILE A 12 8.31 -41.74 28.51
CA ILE A 12 8.57 -40.81 27.42
C ILE A 12 8.54 -41.66 26.13
N GLY A 13 7.35 -41.76 25.53
CA GLY A 13 7.22 -42.27 24.17
C GLY A 13 7.69 -41.21 23.19
N ALA A 14 8.73 -41.53 22.42
CA ALA A 14 9.14 -40.82 21.22
C ALA A 14 8.01 -40.90 20.18
N GLY A 15 7.01 -40.04 20.34
CA GLY A 15 6.03 -39.75 19.32
C GLY A 15 6.67 -38.81 18.32
N LEU A 16 7.12 -39.34 17.18
CA LEU A 16 7.26 -38.59 15.94
C LEU A 16 5.88 -37.96 15.64
N ARG A 17 5.63 -36.77 16.19
CA ARG A 17 4.64 -35.87 15.63
C ARG A 17 5.23 -35.43 14.31
N ARG A 18 4.74 -36.05 13.22
CA ARG A 18 4.68 -35.39 11.93
C ARG A 18 3.94 -34.08 12.15
N VAL A 19 4.68 -33.01 12.41
CA VAL A 19 4.22 -31.67 12.09
C VAL A 19 4.14 -31.71 10.58
N ALA A 20 2.94 -32.00 10.07
CA ALA A 20 2.55 -31.57 8.76
C ALA A 20 2.56 -30.03 8.85
N THR A 21 3.75 -29.45 8.72
CA THR A 21 3.90 -28.08 8.25
C THR A 21 3.33 -28.15 6.86
N GLY A 22 2.02 -27.87 6.78
CA GLY A 22 1.42 -27.39 5.57
C GLY A 22 2.27 -26.20 5.16
N PHE A 23 3.23 -26.45 4.27
CA PHE A 23 3.73 -25.46 3.36
C PHE A 23 2.49 -25.03 2.58
N VAL A 24 1.74 -24.08 3.15
CA VAL A 24 1.07 -23.11 2.30
C VAL A 24 2.25 -22.38 1.68
N VAL A 25 2.70 -22.92 0.53
CA VAL A 25 3.26 -22.09 -0.51
C VAL A 25 2.19 -21.03 -0.73
N GLY A 26 2.32 -19.92 -0.01
CA GLY A 26 1.77 -18.67 -0.47
C GLY A 26 2.45 -18.50 -1.81
N ALA A 27 1.76 -18.94 -2.87
CA ALA A 27 2.14 -18.66 -4.21
C ALA A 27 2.18 -17.14 -4.29
N VAL A 28 3.36 -16.57 -4.08
CA VAL A 28 3.70 -15.28 -4.64
C VAL A 28 3.70 -15.53 -6.14
N LEU A 29 2.50 -15.44 -6.72
CA LEU A 29 2.30 -15.28 -8.14
C LEU A 29 3.04 -13.99 -8.51
N LEU A 30 4.31 -14.13 -8.86
CA LEU A 30 5.00 -13.20 -9.75
C LEU A 30 4.34 -13.37 -11.13
N GLY A 31 3.11 -12.86 -11.23
CA GLY A 31 2.38 -12.73 -12.48
C GLY A 31 3.07 -11.69 -13.35
N THR A 32 3.94 -12.15 -14.24
CA THR A 32 4.27 -11.40 -15.45
C THR A 32 3.10 -11.56 -16.42
N ALA A 33 2.06 -10.75 -16.23
CA ALA A 33 0.99 -10.58 -17.20
C ALA A 33 1.06 -9.16 -17.77
N GLY A 34 1.59 -9.07 -18.99
CA GLY A 34 1.25 -7.95 -19.85
C GLY A 34 -0.23 -8.02 -20.25
N MET A 35 -0.80 -6.84 -20.48
CA MET A 35 -2.05 -6.58 -21.19
C MET A 35 -3.35 -7.04 -20.51
N ALA A 36 -3.96 -6.15 -19.76
CA ALA A 36 -4.98 -5.23 -20.29
C ALA A 36 -5.41 -4.32 -19.13
N SER A 37 -5.26 -3.02 -19.31
CA SER A 37 -5.98 -2.05 -18.49
C SER A 37 -7.46 -2.26 -18.81
N ALA A 38 -8.13 -3.09 -18.01
CA ALA A 38 -9.57 -2.99 -17.90
C ALA A 38 -9.78 -1.64 -17.22
N GLU A 39 -10.00 -0.61 -18.03
CA GLU A 39 -10.68 0.59 -17.56
C GLU A 39 -12.01 0.09 -17.03
N ASP A 40 -12.07 -0.08 -15.70
CA ASP A 40 -13.34 -0.17 -14.99
C ASP A 40 -14.15 1.02 -15.49
N GLY A 41 -15.15 0.72 -16.31
CA GLY A 41 -16.20 1.65 -16.67
C GLY A 41 -17.02 1.93 -15.43
N VAL A 42 -16.41 2.61 -14.46
CA VAL A 42 -17.11 3.34 -13.43
C VAL A 42 -17.92 4.35 -14.22
N THR A 43 -19.20 4.04 -14.41
CA THR A 43 -20.20 5.05 -14.73
C THR A 43 -20.08 6.09 -13.63
N GLN A 44 -19.32 7.14 -13.90
CA GLN A 44 -19.09 8.25 -12.99
C GLN A 44 -20.47 8.87 -12.74
N THR A 45 -21.05 8.55 -11.58
CA THR A 45 -22.35 9.06 -11.20
C THR A 45 -22.30 10.58 -11.22
N ASP A 46 -23.33 11.21 -11.77
CA ASP A 46 -23.39 12.67 -11.86
C ASP A 46 -23.19 13.29 -10.47
N PRO A 47 -22.20 14.18 -10.28
CA PRO A 47 -21.91 14.73 -8.98
C PRO A 47 -23.12 15.51 -8.47
N GLN A 48 -23.47 15.29 -7.21
CA GLN A 48 -24.48 16.10 -6.55
C GLN A 48 -23.83 17.43 -6.15
N ILE A 49 -24.12 18.47 -6.91
CA ILE A 49 -23.66 19.83 -6.68
C ILE A 49 -24.88 20.66 -6.29
N ASP A 50 -24.95 21.02 -5.02
CA ASP A 50 -26.07 21.73 -4.38
C ASP A 50 -25.69 23.15 -3.92
N SER A 51 -24.41 23.52 -4.08
CA SER A 51 -23.82 24.76 -3.58
C SER A 51 -22.72 25.27 -4.52
N LYS A 52 -22.40 26.56 -4.42
CA LYS A 52 -21.35 27.22 -5.24
C LYS A 52 -19.98 26.66 -4.90
N GLU A 53 -19.75 26.49 -3.61
CA GLU A 53 -18.53 25.93 -3.05
C GLU A 53 -18.28 24.53 -3.60
N ARG A 54 -19.34 23.69 -3.66
CA ARG A 54 -19.23 22.35 -4.24
C ARG A 54 -18.94 22.42 -5.74
N PHE A 55 -19.56 23.34 -6.48
CA PHE A 55 -19.24 23.55 -7.89
C PHE A 55 -17.78 23.98 -8.09
N ALA A 56 -17.29 24.92 -7.30
CA ALA A 56 -15.92 25.40 -7.34
C ALA A 56 -14.91 24.27 -7.14
N VAL A 57 -15.11 23.42 -6.12
CA VAL A 57 -14.26 22.26 -5.86
C VAL A 57 -14.25 21.30 -7.06
N GLU A 58 -15.43 20.93 -7.57
CA GLU A 58 -15.56 20.00 -8.71
C GLU A 58 -14.97 20.58 -10.00
N LEU A 59 -15.13 21.89 -10.24
CA LEU A 59 -14.54 22.57 -11.39
C LEU A 59 -13.01 22.58 -11.31
N LEU A 60 -12.45 22.89 -10.14
CA LEU A 60 -10.99 22.91 -9.93
C LEU A 60 -10.39 21.52 -10.14
N GLN A 61 -11.02 20.49 -9.59
CA GLN A 61 -10.62 19.10 -9.77
C GLN A 61 -10.74 18.65 -11.24
N ARG A 62 -11.88 18.92 -11.89
CA ARG A 62 -12.13 18.52 -13.29
C ARG A 62 -11.17 19.22 -14.26
N GLY A 63 -10.83 20.47 -14.01
CA GLY A 63 -9.89 21.24 -14.83
C GLY A 63 -8.42 21.01 -14.51
N GLY A 64 -8.09 20.20 -13.49
CA GLY A 64 -6.72 19.93 -13.09
C GLY A 64 -6.00 21.14 -12.49
N TRP A 65 -6.73 22.07 -11.90
CA TRP A 65 -6.17 23.22 -11.19
C TRP A 65 -5.97 22.90 -9.70
N PRO A 66 -4.97 23.51 -9.03
CA PRO A 66 -4.77 23.33 -7.59
C PRO A 66 -6.05 23.60 -6.80
N LEU A 67 -6.43 22.66 -5.93
CA LEU A 67 -7.52 22.83 -4.98
C LEU A 67 -7.00 23.59 -3.75
N THR A 68 -7.00 24.92 -3.85
CA THR A 68 -6.61 25.82 -2.77
C THR A 68 -7.81 26.66 -2.31
N GLY A 69 -7.75 27.16 -1.09
CA GLY A 69 -8.76 28.05 -0.54
C GLY A 69 -8.92 29.31 -1.39
N SER A 70 -7.81 29.89 -1.86
CA SER A 70 -7.82 31.05 -2.75
C SER A 70 -8.55 30.78 -4.06
N ASN A 71 -8.30 29.62 -4.70
CA ASN A 71 -9.01 29.26 -5.93
C ASN A 71 -10.49 29.00 -5.69
N VAL A 72 -10.85 28.31 -4.61
CA VAL A 72 -12.26 28.07 -4.25
C VAL A 72 -12.98 29.40 -4.05
N CYS A 73 -12.42 30.31 -3.25
CA CYS A 73 -13.00 31.64 -3.03
C CYS A 73 -13.10 32.45 -4.33
N ALA A 74 -12.11 32.36 -5.22
CA ALA A 74 -12.17 33.04 -6.51
C ALA A 74 -13.30 32.53 -7.41
N VAL A 75 -13.46 31.21 -7.52
CA VAL A 75 -14.53 30.63 -8.33
C VAL A 75 -15.90 30.96 -7.73
N VAL A 76 -16.06 30.85 -6.41
CA VAL A 76 -17.30 31.28 -5.74
C VAL A 76 -17.60 32.76 -5.99
N GLY A 77 -16.60 33.63 -5.90
CA GLY A 77 -16.74 35.05 -6.22
C GLY A 77 -17.14 35.30 -7.67
N TRP A 78 -16.62 34.49 -8.60
CA TRP A 78 -17.01 34.52 -10.01
C TRP A 78 -18.45 34.05 -10.22
N GLU A 79 -18.87 32.96 -9.58
CA GLU A 79 -20.25 32.48 -9.62
C GLU A 79 -21.25 33.53 -9.10
N LEU A 80 -20.88 34.25 -8.03
CA LEU A 80 -21.69 35.34 -7.49
C LEU A 80 -21.85 36.50 -8.46
N ALA A 81 -20.80 36.83 -9.22
CA ALA A 81 -20.84 37.88 -10.23
C ALA A 81 -21.62 37.48 -11.48
N GLU A 82 -21.56 36.20 -11.87
CA GLU A 82 -22.28 35.66 -13.03
C GLU A 82 -23.76 35.44 -12.75
N GLY A 83 -24.12 34.99 -11.55
CA GLY A 83 -25.52 34.74 -11.18
C GLY A 83 -26.17 33.63 -12.01
N GLY A 84 -25.40 32.59 -12.38
CA GLY A 84 -25.87 31.41 -13.08
C GLY A 84 -26.78 30.51 -12.23
N HIS A 85 -26.65 29.19 -12.41
CA HIS A 85 -27.45 28.13 -11.79
C HIS A 85 -28.10 28.38 -10.41
N PHE A 86 -27.35 28.93 -9.47
CA PHE A 86 -27.82 29.09 -8.10
C PHE A 86 -28.79 30.27 -7.88
N ILE A 87 -29.17 30.99 -8.94
CA ILE A 87 -30.18 32.04 -8.91
C ILE A 87 -31.50 31.49 -9.51
N PRO A 88 -32.65 31.68 -8.84
CA PRO A 88 -33.94 31.24 -9.37
C PRO A 88 -34.20 31.79 -10.78
N GLY A 89 -34.53 30.90 -11.71
CA GLY A 89 -34.80 31.25 -13.11
C GLY A 89 -33.55 31.46 -13.98
N SER A 90 -32.37 31.11 -13.48
CA SER A 90 -31.11 31.19 -14.22
C SER A 90 -30.77 29.89 -14.99
N SER A 91 -29.59 29.85 -15.60
CA SER A 91 -29.11 28.76 -16.44
C SER A 91 -28.91 27.45 -15.67
N THR A 92 -29.42 26.32 -16.17
CA THR A 92 -29.38 25.03 -15.45
C THR A 92 -28.03 24.33 -15.62
N PHE A 93 -27.43 23.87 -14.51
CA PHE A 93 -26.10 23.27 -14.40
C PHE A 93 -24.98 24.11 -15.03
N ASN A 94 -25.12 25.45 -15.02
CA ASN A 94 -24.17 26.38 -15.63
C ASN A 94 -23.88 27.62 -14.75
N PRO A 95 -23.23 27.46 -13.58
CA PRO A 95 -23.01 28.57 -12.64
C PRO A 95 -22.23 29.77 -13.22
N LEU A 96 -21.35 29.54 -14.19
CA LEU A 96 -20.53 30.58 -14.82
C LEU A 96 -21.09 31.09 -16.17
N ASN A 97 -22.32 30.70 -16.54
CA ASN A 97 -23.00 31.11 -17.77
C ASN A 97 -22.20 30.88 -19.08
N THR A 98 -21.47 29.77 -19.18
CA THR A 98 -20.80 29.44 -20.46
C THR A 98 -21.82 29.26 -21.60
N SER A 99 -21.42 29.65 -22.81
CA SER A 99 -22.17 29.44 -24.04
C SER A 99 -21.70 28.21 -24.84
N GLN A 100 -20.76 27.45 -24.30
CA GLN A 100 -20.15 26.28 -24.95
C GLN A 100 -21.19 25.20 -25.18
N SER A 101 -21.45 24.89 -26.46
CA SER A 101 -22.46 23.90 -26.78
C SER A 101 -21.98 22.48 -26.48
N MET A 102 -22.88 21.65 -25.94
CA MET A 102 -22.67 20.24 -25.59
C MET A 102 -23.87 19.38 -26.01
N PRO A 103 -23.70 18.06 -26.20
CA PRO A 103 -24.82 17.16 -26.52
C PRO A 103 -25.93 17.23 -25.47
N GLY A 104 -27.18 17.42 -25.92
CA GLY A 104 -28.35 17.50 -25.05
C GLY A 104 -28.52 18.85 -24.34
N ASP A 105 -27.73 19.87 -24.67
CA ASP A 105 -27.93 21.22 -24.18
C ASP A 105 -29.19 21.90 -24.76
N SER A 106 -29.55 23.04 -24.17
CA SER A 106 -30.49 23.99 -24.77
C SER A 106 -30.00 25.42 -24.56
N VAL A 107 -30.49 26.35 -25.38
CA VAL A 107 -30.17 27.78 -25.23
C VAL A 107 -31.06 28.38 -24.16
N PHE A 108 -30.46 29.01 -23.15
CA PHE A 108 -31.13 29.69 -22.06
C PHE A 108 -31.61 31.09 -22.45
N ASN A 109 -30.78 31.88 -23.14
CA ASN A 109 -31.08 33.28 -23.48
C ASN A 109 -30.58 33.67 -24.88
N SER A 110 -30.89 34.90 -25.32
CA SER A 110 -30.50 35.43 -26.62
C SER A 110 -28.99 35.63 -26.81
N HIS A 111 -28.20 35.60 -25.74
CA HIS A 111 -26.74 35.70 -25.78
C HIS A 111 -26.05 34.34 -25.98
N GLY A 112 -26.81 33.24 -26.02
CA GLY A 112 -26.27 31.91 -26.29
C GLY A 112 -25.83 31.13 -25.05
N VAL A 113 -26.07 31.66 -23.85
CA VAL A 113 -25.87 30.93 -22.58
C VAL A 113 -26.65 29.61 -22.63
N ARG A 114 -26.07 28.53 -22.11
CA ARG A 114 -26.66 27.19 -22.20
C ARG A 114 -27.30 26.72 -20.89
N ASN A 115 -28.31 25.88 -21.01
CA ASN A 115 -28.70 24.93 -19.97
C ASN A 115 -28.12 23.57 -20.35
N TYR A 116 -27.54 22.86 -19.39
CA TYR A 116 -27.02 21.50 -19.59
C TYR A 116 -27.98 20.45 -19.01
N PRO A 117 -27.88 19.18 -19.44
CA PRO A 117 -28.77 18.11 -18.96
C PRO A 117 -28.40 17.56 -17.57
N ASN A 118 -27.14 17.72 -17.15
CA ASN A 118 -26.62 17.25 -15.86
C ASN A 118 -25.32 18.00 -15.49
N TRP A 119 -24.83 17.79 -14.26
CA TRP A 119 -23.65 18.50 -13.75
C TRP A 119 -22.37 18.13 -14.49
N ASN A 120 -22.17 16.86 -14.82
CA ASN A 120 -21.03 16.41 -15.62
C ASN A 120 -20.92 17.17 -16.94
N THR A 121 -22.04 17.30 -17.67
CA THR A 121 -22.06 18.03 -18.94
C THR A 121 -21.75 19.51 -18.76
N GLY A 122 -22.25 20.14 -17.69
CA GLY A 122 -22.00 21.55 -17.40
C GLY A 122 -20.56 21.85 -16.96
N LEU A 123 -19.97 20.97 -16.14
CA LEU A 123 -18.56 21.04 -15.77
C LEU A 123 -17.67 20.87 -17.01
N ASP A 124 -17.93 19.85 -17.83
CA ASP A 124 -17.18 19.60 -19.07
C ASP A 124 -17.29 20.78 -20.05
N ALA A 125 -18.48 21.38 -20.16
CA ALA A 125 -18.65 22.59 -20.96
C ALA A 125 -17.81 23.75 -20.44
N THR A 126 -17.78 23.95 -19.12
CA THR A 126 -17.02 25.02 -18.47
C THR A 126 -15.52 24.82 -18.68
N VAL A 127 -15.00 23.62 -18.44
CA VAL A 127 -13.59 23.27 -18.67
C VAL A 127 -13.22 23.44 -20.14
N LYS A 128 -14.03 22.91 -21.07
CA LYS A 128 -13.83 23.07 -22.51
C LYS A 128 -13.83 24.55 -22.94
N THR A 129 -14.62 25.39 -22.27
CA THR A 129 -14.59 26.84 -22.49
C THR A 129 -13.24 27.40 -22.06
N MET A 130 -12.78 27.06 -20.86
CA MET A 130 -11.50 27.50 -20.29
C MET A 130 -10.26 27.04 -21.09
N GLU A 131 -10.35 25.92 -21.80
CA GLU A 131 -9.29 25.43 -22.69
C GLU A 131 -9.08 26.28 -23.95
N LEU A 132 -10.02 27.17 -24.27
CA LEU A 132 -9.88 28.08 -25.40
C LEU A 132 -8.77 29.10 -25.12
N GLY A 133 -7.91 29.35 -26.12
CA GLY A 133 -6.66 30.11 -25.95
C GLY A 133 -6.80 31.57 -25.48
N TYR A 134 -8.01 32.10 -25.38
CA TYR A 134 -8.29 33.43 -24.85
C TYR A 134 -8.50 33.46 -23.33
N TYR A 135 -8.45 32.31 -22.65
CA TYR A 135 -8.53 32.19 -21.19
C TYR A 135 -7.22 31.77 -20.53
N ASP A 136 -6.11 31.83 -21.27
CA ASP A 136 -4.78 31.44 -20.77
C ASP A 136 -4.41 32.14 -19.46
N TYR A 137 -4.69 33.44 -19.33
CA TYR A 137 -4.42 34.18 -18.10
C TYR A 137 -5.27 33.71 -16.91
N VAL A 138 -6.52 33.32 -17.15
CA VAL A 138 -7.38 32.79 -16.08
C VAL A 138 -6.85 31.42 -15.63
N ARG A 139 -6.51 30.55 -16.59
CA ARG A 139 -5.90 29.24 -16.30
C ARG A 139 -4.56 29.37 -15.58
N LEU A 140 -3.72 30.33 -15.97
CA LEU A 140 -2.44 30.61 -15.31
C LEU A 140 -2.64 31.09 -13.88
N ALA A 141 -3.60 31.98 -13.62
CA ALA A 141 -3.91 32.45 -12.27
C ALA A 141 -4.44 31.31 -11.39
N LEU A 142 -5.35 30.48 -11.91
CA LEU A 142 -5.83 29.28 -11.22
C LEU A 142 -4.68 28.29 -10.95
N MET A 143 -3.75 28.12 -11.89
CA MET A 143 -2.60 27.22 -11.72
C MET A 143 -1.61 27.69 -10.65
N GLN A 144 -1.52 29.00 -10.39
CA GLN A 144 -0.74 29.54 -9.28
C GLN A 144 -1.40 29.22 -7.93
N GLY A 145 -2.73 29.35 -7.86
CA GLY A 145 -3.53 28.88 -6.72
C GLY A 145 -3.39 29.69 -5.44
N ASP A 146 -2.73 30.85 -5.48
CA ASP A 146 -2.35 31.62 -4.29
C ASP A 146 -3.01 33.01 -4.19
N ASN A 147 -3.76 33.43 -5.21
CA ASN A 147 -4.28 34.80 -5.31
C ASN A 147 -5.69 34.86 -5.90
N ALA A 148 -6.70 34.85 -5.03
CA ALA A 148 -8.10 34.91 -5.43
C ALA A 148 -8.45 36.19 -6.22
N ILE A 149 -7.89 37.34 -5.81
CA ILE A 149 -8.09 38.62 -6.51
C ILE A 149 -7.47 38.55 -7.91
N GLY A 150 -6.28 37.95 -8.05
CA GLY A 150 -5.61 37.77 -9.32
C GLY A 150 -6.44 36.94 -10.32
N VAL A 151 -7.09 35.88 -9.85
CA VAL A 151 -8.03 35.09 -10.67
C VAL A 151 -9.20 35.95 -11.13
N LEU A 152 -9.89 36.65 -10.23
CA LEU A 152 -11.02 37.52 -10.59
C LEU A 152 -10.62 38.66 -11.55
N GLN A 153 -9.42 39.23 -11.39
CA GLN A 153 -8.86 40.20 -12.33
C GLN A 153 -8.60 39.59 -13.72
N ALA A 154 -8.06 38.38 -13.77
CA ALA A 154 -7.86 37.66 -15.03
C ALA A 154 -9.20 37.40 -15.74
N VAL A 155 -10.24 37.01 -14.99
CA VAL A 155 -11.60 36.89 -15.54
C VAL A 155 -12.10 38.24 -16.05
N GLY A 156 -11.98 39.31 -15.25
CA GLY A 156 -12.43 40.66 -15.57
C GLY A 156 -11.81 41.25 -16.84
N THR A 157 -10.56 40.88 -17.12
CA THR A 157 -9.81 41.30 -18.32
C THR A 157 -10.04 40.38 -19.52
N SER A 158 -10.56 39.17 -19.30
CA SER A 158 -10.86 38.23 -20.36
C SER A 158 -12.09 38.62 -21.17
N VAL A 159 -12.30 37.86 -22.26
CA VAL A 159 -13.51 37.94 -23.08
C VAL A 159 -14.70 37.18 -22.50
N TRP A 160 -14.60 36.58 -21.30
CA TRP A 160 -15.73 35.88 -20.66
C TRP A 160 -16.93 36.81 -20.49
N GLY A 161 -16.67 38.06 -20.11
CA GLY A 161 -17.69 39.12 -20.05
C GLY A 161 -18.01 39.59 -18.64
N THR A 162 -17.70 38.82 -17.60
CA THR A 162 -17.77 39.28 -16.20
C THR A 162 -16.85 40.48 -16.02
N LYS A 163 -17.36 41.60 -15.50
CA LYS A 163 -16.55 42.77 -15.18
C LYS A 163 -16.60 43.02 -13.68
N PHE A 164 -15.41 43.07 -13.08
CA PHE A 164 -15.23 43.37 -11.67
C PHE A 164 -14.65 44.78 -11.55
N GLU A 165 -15.48 45.78 -11.19
CA GLU A 165 -14.97 47.12 -10.88
C GLU A 165 -14.10 47.10 -9.62
N ASN A 166 -14.49 46.30 -8.63
CA ASN A 166 -13.70 45.98 -7.45
C ASN A 166 -13.86 44.49 -7.10
N PRO A 167 -12.92 43.62 -7.52
CA PRO A 167 -12.98 42.17 -7.24
C PRO A 167 -13.12 41.83 -5.76
N ALA A 168 -12.61 42.66 -4.86
CA ALA A 168 -12.66 42.41 -3.42
C ALA A 168 -14.10 42.40 -2.86
N VAL A 169 -15.06 43.02 -3.54
CA VAL A 169 -16.48 43.00 -3.10
C VAL A 169 -17.09 41.60 -3.22
N PHE A 170 -16.53 40.75 -4.07
CA PHE A 170 -17.00 39.37 -4.29
C PHE A 170 -16.25 38.34 -3.42
N LEU A 171 -15.27 38.78 -2.63
CA LEU A 171 -14.51 37.95 -1.71
C LEU A 171 -14.85 38.37 -0.27
N SER A 172 -15.61 37.54 0.44
CA SER A 172 -15.90 37.83 1.85
C SER A 172 -14.68 37.59 2.73
N ASN A 173 -14.58 38.34 3.83
CA ASN A 173 -13.53 38.12 4.83
C ASN A 173 -13.60 36.71 5.39
N GLU A 174 -14.81 36.18 5.57
CA GLU A 174 -15.04 34.81 6.00
C GLU A 174 -14.47 33.79 5.01
N CYS A 175 -14.63 34.00 3.70
CA CYS A 175 -14.06 33.10 2.68
C CYS A 175 -12.54 33.11 2.75
N MET A 176 -11.92 34.29 2.81
CA MET A 176 -10.46 34.40 2.86
C MET A 176 -9.86 33.82 4.15
N THR A 177 -10.57 33.96 5.28
CA THR A 177 -10.16 33.35 6.55
C THR A 177 -10.24 31.83 6.48
N TRP A 178 -11.35 31.30 5.96
CA TRP A 178 -11.49 29.87 5.71
C TRP A 178 -10.42 29.36 4.75
N ALA A 179 -10.11 30.11 3.68
CA ALA A 179 -9.13 29.73 2.68
C ALA A 179 -7.75 29.52 3.30
N GLU A 180 -7.32 30.43 4.17
CA GLU A 180 -6.05 30.29 4.89
C GLU A 180 -6.04 29.04 5.79
N GLU A 181 -7.10 28.81 6.57
CA GLU A 181 -7.21 27.61 7.40
C GLU A 181 -7.25 26.31 6.58
N PHE A 182 -7.97 26.33 5.47
CA PHE A 182 -8.10 25.20 4.55
C PHE A 182 -6.73 24.87 3.96
N ASP A 183 -6.00 25.86 3.45
CA ASP A 183 -4.70 25.67 2.83
C ASP A 183 -3.69 25.12 3.85
N GLN A 184 -3.67 25.65 5.07
CA GLN A 184 -2.83 25.12 6.16
C GLN A 184 -3.15 23.66 6.50
N LYS A 185 -4.44 23.32 6.66
CA LYS A 185 -4.88 21.95 6.97
C LYS A 185 -4.60 20.99 5.82
N SER A 186 -4.85 21.43 4.59
CA SER A 186 -4.64 20.66 3.36
C SER A 186 -3.16 20.38 3.11
N GLU A 187 -2.29 21.38 3.31
CA GLU A 187 -0.84 21.22 3.27
C GLU A 187 -0.34 20.24 4.34
N ALA A 188 -0.80 20.39 5.59
CA ALA A 188 -0.47 19.46 6.67
C ALA A 188 -0.92 18.02 6.34
N GLY A 189 -2.14 17.85 5.81
CA GLY A 189 -2.66 16.55 5.37
C GLY A 189 -1.82 15.93 4.25
N ARG A 190 -1.46 16.70 3.22
CA ARG A 190 -0.55 16.25 2.14
C ARG A 190 0.82 15.86 2.68
N ALA A 191 1.35 16.60 3.66
CA ALA A 191 2.62 16.27 4.30
C ALA A 191 2.55 14.96 5.10
N GLU A 192 1.43 14.65 5.77
CA GLU A 192 1.20 13.36 6.43
C GLU A 192 1.15 12.21 5.39
N VAL A 193 0.40 12.37 4.29
CA VAL A 193 0.36 11.37 3.22
C VAL A 193 1.75 11.12 2.63
N ALA A 194 2.52 12.19 2.39
CA ALA A 194 3.88 12.08 1.88
C ALA A 194 4.81 11.34 2.87
N ARG A 195 4.69 11.61 4.17
CA ARG A 195 5.44 10.88 5.21
C ARG A 195 5.07 9.41 5.27
N ALA A 196 3.79 9.06 5.22
CA ALA A 196 3.34 7.66 5.21
C ALA A 196 3.88 6.90 3.98
N LYS A 197 3.84 7.53 2.79
CA LYS A 197 4.45 6.97 1.58
C LYS A 197 5.95 6.74 1.71
N ALA A 198 6.68 7.69 2.28
CA ALA A 198 8.11 7.53 2.54
C ALA A 198 8.42 6.39 3.54
N ALA A 199 7.56 6.20 4.54
CA ALA A 199 7.66 5.09 5.49
C ALA A 199 7.46 3.73 4.81
N ILE A 200 6.51 3.60 3.87
CA ILE A 200 6.32 2.37 3.08
C ILE A 200 7.58 2.05 2.26
N VAL A 201 8.15 3.03 1.56
CA VAL A 201 9.40 2.83 0.79
C VAL A 201 10.53 2.33 1.68
N THR A 202 10.68 2.91 2.87
CA THR A 202 11.68 2.48 3.85
C THR A 202 11.43 1.04 4.32
N SER A 203 10.18 0.68 4.63
CA SER A 203 9.83 -0.68 5.04
C SER A 203 10.01 -1.72 3.92
N GLN A 204 9.78 -1.35 2.66
CA GLN A 204 10.07 -2.19 1.50
C GLN A 204 11.57 -2.47 1.34
N GLN A 205 12.43 -1.49 1.58
CA GLN A 205 13.89 -1.70 1.60
C GLN A 205 14.30 -2.68 2.70
N ASN A 206 13.74 -2.53 3.90
CA ASN A 206 13.98 -3.44 5.02
C ASN A 206 13.52 -4.87 4.72
N LEU A 207 12.38 -5.03 4.05
CA LEU A 207 11.89 -6.33 3.59
C LEU A 207 12.87 -6.99 2.62
N SER A 208 13.38 -6.25 1.62
CA SER A 208 14.37 -6.77 0.68
C SER A 208 15.63 -7.27 1.40
N ILE A 209 16.15 -6.49 2.36
CA ILE A 209 17.33 -6.87 3.15
C ILE A 209 17.05 -8.15 3.95
N ALA A 210 15.86 -8.27 4.56
CA ALA A 210 15.48 -9.45 5.32
C ALA A 210 15.36 -10.71 4.44
N GLN A 211 14.78 -10.56 3.24
CA GLN A 211 14.65 -11.64 2.25
C GLN A 211 16.01 -12.11 1.74
N ASP A 212 16.94 -11.19 1.46
CA ASP A 212 18.31 -11.54 1.04
C ASP A 212 19.03 -12.36 2.11
N GLU A 213 18.89 -11.98 3.38
CA GLU A 213 19.47 -12.72 4.49
C GLU A 213 18.83 -14.12 4.67
N GLU A 214 17.50 -14.22 4.57
CA GLU A 214 16.80 -15.50 4.60
C GLU A 214 17.27 -16.42 3.45
N ASN A 215 17.36 -15.89 2.23
CA ASN A 215 17.85 -16.62 1.05
C ASN A 215 19.31 -17.09 1.23
N ARG A 216 20.16 -16.25 1.81
CA ARG A 216 21.56 -16.59 2.12
C ARG A 216 21.64 -17.74 3.12
N LEU A 217 20.82 -17.70 4.18
CA LEU A 217 20.77 -18.75 5.20
C LEU A 217 20.16 -20.06 4.66
N ASN A 218 19.13 -19.98 3.82
CA ASN A 218 18.56 -21.13 3.11
C ASN A 218 19.60 -21.82 2.23
N THR A 219 20.37 -21.05 1.47
CA THR A 219 21.47 -21.56 0.65
C THR A 219 22.54 -22.24 1.50
N ARG A 220 22.91 -21.65 2.64
CA ARG A 220 23.87 -22.24 3.57
C ARG A 220 23.36 -23.55 4.16
N TYR A 221 22.08 -23.58 4.57
CA TYR A 221 21.43 -24.78 5.10
C TYR A 221 21.46 -25.93 4.09
N GLN A 222 21.05 -25.68 2.84
CA GLN A 222 21.06 -26.69 1.77
C GLN A 222 22.47 -27.24 1.50
N LYS A 223 23.51 -26.38 1.57
CA LYS A 223 24.91 -26.80 1.42
C LYS A 223 25.40 -27.72 2.54
N ILE A 224 24.81 -27.66 3.73
CA ILE A 224 25.17 -28.49 4.89
C ILE A 224 24.34 -29.77 4.91
N GLU A 225 23.06 -29.68 4.54
CA GLU A 225 22.12 -30.81 4.54
C GLU A 225 22.55 -31.95 3.61
N GLY A 226 23.02 -31.63 2.40
CA GLY A 226 23.48 -32.63 1.42
C GLY A 226 24.60 -33.54 1.95
N PRO A 227 25.74 -32.99 2.40
CA PRO A 227 26.82 -33.78 3.02
C PRO A 227 26.37 -34.63 4.21
N ILE A 228 25.44 -34.14 5.04
CA ILE A 228 24.91 -34.92 6.16
C ILE A 228 24.11 -36.12 5.69
N LEU A 229 23.25 -35.95 4.68
CA LEU A 229 22.49 -37.04 4.10
C LEU A 229 23.40 -38.09 3.46
N ASP A 230 24.46 -37.67 2.76
CA ASP A 230 25.48 -38.56 2.20
C ASP A 230 26.24 -39.32 3.28
N ALA A 231 26.68 -38.62 4.34
CA ALA A 231 27.37 -39.22 5.47
C ALA A 231 26.47 -40.24 6.21
N LYS A 232 25.19 -39.93 6.42
CA LYS A 232 24.20 -40.88 6.96
C LYS A 232 24.06 -42.13 6.10
N GLN A 233 24.00 -41.99 4.77
CA GLN A 233 23.94 -43.13 3.85
C GLN A 233 25.20 -44.01 3.93
N LYS A 234 26.39 -43.40 3.96
CA LYS A 234 27.66 -44.13 4.13
C LYS A 234 27.70 -44.91 5.44
N LEU A 235 27.30 -44.28 6.54
CA LEU A 235 27.23 -44.90 7.87
C LEU A 235 26.27 -46.10 7.89
N ALA A 236 25.10 -45.96 7.25
CA ALA A 236 24.12 -47.05 7.13
C ALA A 236 24.65 -48.24 6.32
N VAL A 237 25.39 -47.99 5.23
CA VAL A 237 26.05 -49.04 4.44
C VAL A 237 27.13 -49.74 5.27
N PHE A 238 27.95 -48.97 5.99
CA PHE A 238 28.97 -49.52 6.88
C PHE A 238 28.36 -50.42 7.97
N ALA A 239 27.33 -49.95 8.66
CA ALA A 239 26.66 -50.72 9.70
C ALA A 239 26.04 -52.04 9.16
N ARG A 240 25.45 -52.01 7.96
CA ARG A 240 24.99 -53.24 7.27
C ARG A 240 26.14 -54.20 6.95
N SER A 241 27.32 -53.69 6.60
CA SER A 241 28.48 -54.55 6.32
C SER A 241 28.97 -55.28 7.57
N LEU A 242 28.97 -54.62 8.74
CA LEU A 242 29.31 -55.24 10.02
C LEU A 242 28.32 -56.34 10.39
N TYR A 243 27.02 -56.08 10.20
CA TYR A 243 25.96 -57.07 10.41
C TYR A 243 26.16 -58.32 9.55
N MET A 244 26.42 -58.15 8.24
CA MET A 244 26.65 -59.27 7.32
C MET A 244 27.93 -60.05 7.66
N ALA A 245 28.91 -59.42 8.30
CA ALA A 245 30.13 -60.08 8.79
C ALA A 245 29.92 -60.89 10.09
N GLY A 246 28.72 -60.88 10.68
CA GLY A 246 28.43 -61.56 11.94
C GLY A 246 29.02 -60.85 13.17
N LEU A 247 29.47 -59.60 13.01
CA LEU A 247 29.98 -58.76 14.09
C LEU A 247 28.78 -58.10 14.79
N GLU A 248 28.24 -58.83 15.76
CA GLU A 248 27.19 -58.50 16.74
C GLU A 248 25.76 -58.11 16.26
N PRO A 249 24.69 -58.70 16.85
CA PRO A 249 23.28 -58.34 16.57
C PRO A 249 22.83 -56.99 17.15
N THR A 250 23.53 -56.45 18.14
CA THR A 250 23.24 -55.17 18.84
C THR A 250 23.38 -53.96 17.92
N VAL A 251 24.18 -54.06 16.86
CA VAL A 251 24.36 -53.00 15.86
C VAL A 251 23.04 -52.65 15.14
N LEU A 252 22.08 -53.57 15.05
CA LEU A 252 20.78 -53.31 14.42
C LEU A 252 19.89 -52.34 15.20
N SER A 253 19.90 -52.38 16.55
CA SER A 253 19.15 -51.38 17.34
C SER A 253 19.79 -50.00 17.21
N ASP A 254 21.10 -49.96 16.99
CA ASP A 254 21.84 -48.71 16.81
C ASP A 254 21.68 -48.14 15.39
N ILE A 255 21.38 -48.98 14.37
CA ILE A 255 21.01 -48.52 13.02
C ILE A 255 19.70 -47.72 13.03
N GLU A 256 18.69 -48.15 13.79
CA GLU A 256 17.46 -47.36 13.97
C GLU A 256 17.75 -46.04 14.72
N ALA A 257 18.75 -46.03 15.61
CA ALA A 257 19.17 -44.82 16.33
C ALA A 257 19.99 -43.83 15.45
N ILE A 258 20.74 -44.33 14.46
CA ILE A 258 21.39 -43.49 13.44
C ILE A 258 20.34 -42.79 12.57
N ASP A 259 19.30 -43.52 12.17
CA ASP A 259 18.19 -42.97 11.38
C ASP A 259 17.33 -41.98 12.20
N SER A 260 17.23 -42.20 13.53
CA SER A 260 16.56 -41.28 14.44
C SER A 260 17.35 -39.98 14.71
N GLY A 261 18.64 -39.95 14.38
CA GLY A 261 19.51 -38.80 14.60
C GLY A 261 19.94 -38.61 16.06
N ASP A 262 19.87 -39.66 16.90
CA ASP A 262 20.26 -39.60 18.30
C ASP A 262 21.79 -39.38 18.43
N PRO A 263 22.26 -38.28 19.06
CA PRO A 263 23.68 -38.01 19.30
C PRO A 263 24.41 -39.17 19.99
N VAL A 264 23.72 -39.93 20.85
CA VAL A 264 24.31 -41.03 21.62
C VAL A 264 24.71 -42.20 20.72
N ALA A 265 23.97 -42.44 19.64
CA ALA A 265 24.28 -43.48 18.66
C ALA A 265 25.61 -43.20 17.93
N TYR A 266 25.92 -41.92 17.67
CA TYR A 266 27.17 -41.51 17.03
C TYR A 266 28.38 -41.71 17.95
N THR A 267 28.23 -41.52 19.26
CA THR A 267 29.29 -41.75 20.25
C THR A 267 29.69 -43.22 20.34
N ILE A 268 28.74 -44.14 20.17
CA ILE A 268 29.01 -45.59 20.14
C ILE A 268 29.80 -45.96 18.88
N LEU A 269 29.45 -45.40 17.72
CA LEU A 269 30.21 -45.60 16.48
C LEU A 269 31.65 -45.09 16.56
N GLN A 270 31.89 -44.00 17.30
CA GLN A 270 33.26 -43.50 17.54
C GLN A 270 34.13 -44.47 18.34
N SER A 271 33.53 -45.41 19.08
CA SER A 271 34.26 -46.40 19.90
C SER A 271 34.78 -47.59 19.08
N TYR A 272 34.29 -47.79 17.86
CA TYR A 272 34.78 -48.86 16.97
C TYR A 272 36.15 -48.50 16.40
N THR A 273 37.13 -49.36 16.67
CA THR A 273 38.52 -49.19 16.26
C THR A 273 38.70 -49.51 14.77
N GLY A 274 38.44 -48.51 13.93
CA GLY A 274 38.72 -48.49 12.49
C GLY A 274 38.69 -47.06 11.99
N TYR A 275 39.83 -46.55 11.49
CA TYR A 275 40.13 -45.13 11.29
C TYR A 275 39.13 -44.34 10.42
N ALA A 276 38.28 -45.02 9.62
CA ALA A 276 37.27 -44.35 8.78
C ALA A 276 35.96 -44.01 9.54
N ALA A 277 35.48 -44.89 10.41
CA ALA A 277 34.18 -44.72 11.07
C ALA A 277 34.17 -43.57 12.11
N SER A 278 35.31 -43.33 12.76
CA SER A 278 35.45 -42.25 13.75
C SER A 278 35.56 -40.85 13.13
N VAL A 279 36.09 -40.75 11.91
CA VAL A 279 36.15 -39.48 11.15
C VAL A 279 34.75 -39.10 10.68
N ASP A 280 34.04 -40.02 10.01
CA ASP A 280 32.68 -39.81 9.52
C ASP A 280 31.72 -39.46 10.68
N ALA A 281 31.83 -40.14 11.83
CA ALA A 281 30.99 -39.85 13.00
C ALA A 281 31.24 -38.47 13.62
N ARG A 282 32.49 -37.96 13.59
CA ARG A 282 32.79 -36.59 14.06
C ARG A 282 32.26 -35.55 13.08
N GLU A 283 32.47 -35.75 11.78
CA GLU A 283 31.95 -34.86 10.75
C GLU A 283 30.41 -34.75 10.81
N ILE A 284 29.71 -35.86 11.05
CA ILE A 284 28.25 -35.84 11.25
C ILE A 284 27.89 -35.04 12.51
N SER A 285 28.57 -35.26 13.63
CA SER A 285 28.27 -34.56 14.89
C SER A 285 28.46 -33.04 14.76
N ASP A 286 29.58 -32.60 14.16
CA ASP A 286 29.87 -31.19 13.92
C ASP A 286 28.85 -30.57 12.95
N ALA A 287 28.45 -31.31 11.93
CA ALA A 287 27.48 -30.86 10.95
C ALA A 287 26.05 -30.75 11.54
N VAL A 288 25.68 -31.62 12.47
CA VAL A 288 24.40 -31.54 13.22
C VAL A 288 24.35 -30.26 14.07
N VAL A 289 25.41 -29.95 14.83
CA VAL A 289 25.49 -28.70 15.62
C VAL A 289 25.41 -27.47 14.70
N LEU A 290 26.06 -27.53 13.53
CA LEU A 290 26.01 -26.47 12.54
C LEU A 290 24.59 -26.31 11.96
N LEU A 291 23.88 -27.41 11.67
CA LEU A 291 22.48 -27.36 11.22
C LEU A 291 21.56 -26.74 12.26
N GLU A 292 21.73 -27.05 13.56
CA GLU A 292 20.93 -26.45 14.62
C GLU A 292 21.15 -24.92 14.70
N THR A 293 22.41 -24.50 14.60
CA THR A 293 22.79 -23.08 14.59
C THR A 293 22.22 -22.36 13.36
N VAL A 294 22.36 -22.96 12.17
CA VAL A 294 21.84 -22.39 10.91
C VAL A 294 20.31 -22.41 10.88
N GLY A 295 19.68 -23.46 11.43
CA GLY A 295 18.23 -23.57 11.56
C GLY A 295 17.64 -22.48 12.45
N SER A 296 18.25 -22.24 13.62
CA SER A 296 17.87 -21.13 14.50
C SER A 296 18.05 -19.77 13.83
N SER A 297 19.16 -19.58 13.09
CA SER A 297 19.40 -18.36 12.32
C SER A 297 18.35 -18.16 11.23
N ARG A 298 17.95 -19.23 10.52
CA ARG A 298 16.92 -19.21 9.49
C ARG A 298 15.56 -18.83 10.08
N GLN A 299 15.20 -19.41 11.22
CA GLN A 299 13.97 -19.04 11.91
C GLN A 299 13.97 -17.54 12.26
N SER A 300 15.06 -17.03 12.83
CA SER A 300 15.19 -15.60 13.13
C SER A 300 15.11 -14.71 11.87
N ALA A 301 15.67 -15.14 10.74
CA ALA A 301 15.55 -14.41 9.48
C ALA A 301 14.11 -14.41 8.94
N SER A 302 13.41 -15.55 9.01
CA SER A 302 12.00 -15.65 8.62
C SER A 302 11.11 -14.77 9.50
N GLU A 303 11.38 -14.70 10.80
CA GLU A 303 10.71 -13.79 11.74
C GLU A 303 10.95 -12.31 11.37
N LYS A 304 12.17 -11.95 10.91
CA LYS A 304 12.46 -10.59 10.41
C LYS A 304 11.70 -10.26 9.13
N VAL A 305 11.56 -11.21 8.20
CA VAL A 305 10.74 -11.04 6.99
C VAL A 305 9.28 -10.80 7.37
N ALA A 306 8.74 -11.62 8.28
CA ALA A 306 7.37 -11.46 8.77
C ALA A 306 7.17 -10.11 9.48
N ALA A 307 8.12 -9.66 10.30
CA ALA A 307 8.08 -8.36 10.95
C ALA A 307 8.12 -7.19 9.95
N ALA A 308 8.97 -7.28 8.92
CA ALA A 308 9.03 -6.25 7.87
C ALA A 308 7.73 -6.18 7.06
N GLN A 309 7.12 -7.32 6.75
CA GLN A 309 5.80 -7.38 6.09
C GLN A 309 4.71 -6.75 6.96
N ALA A 310 4.71 -7.03 8.27
CA ALA A 310 3.76 -6.43 9.20
C ALA A 310 3.91 -4.91 9.29
N GLU A 311 5.14 -4.38 9.26
CA GLU A 311 5.40 -2.94 9.25
C GLU A 311 4.93 -2.27 7.95
N ILE A 312 5.08 -2.93 6.79
CA ILE A 312 4.52 -2.44 5.52
C ILE A 312 3.00 -2.32 5.63
N ALA A 313 2.31 -3.38 6.07
CA ALA A 313 0.85 -3.39 6.19
C ALA A 313 0.35 -2.30 7.16
N LYS A 314 1.08 -2.07 8.26
CA LYS A 314 0.80 -0.97 9.19
C LYS A 314 0.96 0.39 8.51
N ASN A 315 2.05 0.63 7.78
CA ASN A 315 2.30 1.90 7.10
C ASN A 315 1.29 2.16 5.97
N GLU A 316 0.81 1.12 5.28
CA GLU A 316 -0.29 1.20 4.30
C GLU A 316 -1.61 1.63 4.95
N LEU A 317 -1.93 1.12 6.14
CA LEU A 317 -3.10 1.57 6.91
C LEU A 317 -2.97 3.03 7.35
N GLU A 318 -1.78 3.45 7.79
CA GLU A 318 -1.50 4.85 8.13
C GLU A 318 -1.63 5.77 6.91
N GLN A 319 -1.12 5.35 5.74
CA GLN A 319 -1.30 6.07 4.48
C GLN A 319 -2.80 6.22 4.15
N LEU A 320 -3.56 5.12 4.20
CA LEU A 320 -5.00 5.16 3.91
C LEU A 320 -5.76 6.07 4.89
N SER A 321 -5.36 6.09 6.17
CA SER A 321 -5.94 6.99 7.16
C SER A 321 -5.63 8.45 6.81
N ALA A 322 -4.37 8.77 6.50
CA ALA A 322 -3.95 10.11 6.12
C ALA A 322 -4.65 10.59 4.84
N GLU A 323 -4.83 9.72 3.85
CA GLU A 323 -5.56 10.01 2.61
C GLU A 323 -7.04 10.29 2.89
N LYS A 324 -7.69 9.53 3.77
CA LYS A 324 -9.07 9.80 4.21
C LYS A 324 -9.20 11.12 4.96
N ASP A 325 -8.24 11.44 5.82
CA ASP A 325 -8.23 12.70 6.55
C ASP A 325 -8.03 13.89 5.61
N LEU A 326 -7.13 13.77 4.63
CA LEU A 326 -6.95 14.77 3.57
C LEU A 326 -8.21 14.93 2.73
N ALA A 327 -8.83 13.82 2.29
CA ALA A 327 -10.09 13.86 1.54
C ALA A 327 -11.22 14.53 2.35
N ARG A 328 -11.28 14.29 3.67
CA ARG A 328 -12.24 14.98 4.55
C ARG A 328 -11.99 16.47 4.58
N ILE A 329 -10.73 16.91 4.66
CA ILE A 329 -10.34 18.32 4.62
C ILE A 329 -10.73 18.94 3.27
N GLU A 330 -10.39 18.29 2.16
CA GLU A 330 -10.66 18.76 0.80
C GLU A 330 -12.16 18.77 0.45
N SER A 331 -12.96 17.94 1.13
CA SER A 331 -14.42 17.95 1.03
C SER A 331 -15.12 18.95 1.96
N ALA A 332 -14.39 19.59 2.89
CA ALA A 332 -14.97 20.53 3.83
C ALA A 332 -15.30 21.84 3.13
N LEU A 333 -16.59 22.13 2.98
CA LEU A 333 -17.06 23.37 2.35
C LEU A 333 -16.90 24.58 3.31
N PRO A 334 -16.56 25.78 2.80
CA PRO A 334 -16.34 26.99 3.58
C PRO A 334 -17.49 27.41 4.49
N PHE A 335 -18.72 27.15 4.06
CA PHE A 335 -19.93 27.56 4.75
C PHE A 335 -20.85 26.35 4.80
N GLY A 336 -21.08 25.81 6.00
CA GLY A 336 -22.13 24.81 6.20
C GLY A 336 -23.45 25.41 5.74
N GLY A 337 -24.10 24.77 4.76
CA GLY A 337 -25.45 25.15 4.32
C GLY A 337 -26.48 25.11 5.44
#